data_AF-A0A8E8EZ26-F1
#
_entry.id   AF-A0A8E8EZ26-F1
#
_cell.length_a   1.000
_cell.length_b   1.000
_cell.length_c   1.000
_cell.angle_alpha   90.00
_cell.angle_beta   90.00
_cell.angle_gamma   90.00
#
_symmetry.space_group_name_H-M   'P 1'
#
loop_
_entity.id
_entity.type
_entity.pdbx_description
1 polymer ?
#
loop_
_entity_poly.entity_id
_entity_poly.type
_entity_poly.pdbx_seq_one_letter_code
_entity_poly.pdbx_strand_id
1 'polypeptide(L)'
;MTDRTTDLDALDRRTYLRATGAAALGAAGLAGCVGRATGTLATRVTDQPADIGDFESLVVTVEGFWLGPEGAEPESDESDGDGNETAADGDDGADDTADGNETVDGNETDGEDAPDGREYFEFDEAQEADLVELQNGETQLIDERELRTGEYPYLQLDVSSADGTLTDGSDATVDLPGNAPLTFNEPFEIRENARTTFTADFAPVLRGNGRYLLRPVPSGIEVAYGDAEDSSGDGENSSDGGS
;
A
#
# COMPACT_ATOMS: atom_id res chain seq x y z
N MET A 1 49.89 12.22 -56.06
CA MET A 1 50.27 12.40 -54.65
C MET A 1 49.01 12.82 -53.91
N THR A 2 48.77 12.14 -52.80
CA THR A 2 47.57 12.07 -51.94
C THR A 2 47.35 13.31 -51.07
N ASP A 3 46.08 13.67 -50.86
CA ASP A 3 45.40 13.87 -49.55
C ASP A 3 43.89 14.13 -49.86
N ARG A 4 42.88 13.37 -49.42
CA ARG A 4 42.37 12.96 -48.09
C ARG A 4 41.72 14.10 -47.30
N THR A 5 40.39 14.18 -47.38
CA THR A 5 39.55 14.61 -46.26
C THR A 5 38.34 13.68 -46.16
N THR A 6 38.32 12.94 -45.06
CA THR A 6 37.20 12.21 -44.49
C THR A 6 36.11 13.18 -44.04
N ASP A 7 34.86 12.87 -44.35
CA ASP A 7 33.72 13.26 -43.52
C ASP A 7 32.89 12.00 -43.28
N LEU A 8 32.96 11.53 -42.03
CA LEU A 8 32.12 10.52 -41.42
C LEU A 8 30.95 11.27 -40.76
N ASP A 9 29.83 10.57 -40.57
CA ASP A 9 28.65 10.98 -39.80
C ASP A 9 27.57 11.82 -40.50
N ALA A 10 26.63 11.10 -41.12
CA ALA A 10 25.20 11.37 -40.96
C ALA A 10 24.40 10.14 -41.42
N LEU A 11 24.52 9.02 -40.70
CA LEU A 11 23.55 7.93 -40.86
C LEU A 11 22.37 8.19 -39.94
N ASP A 12 21.22 8.31 -40.61
CA ASP A 12 19.95 8.77 -40.13
C ASP A 12 19.38 7.85 -39.03
N ARG A 13 19.24 8.41 -37.83
CA ARG A 13 18.61 7.80 -36.63
C ARG A 13 17.18 7.28 -36.84
N ARG A 14 16.54 7.55 -37.98
CA ARG A 14 15.16 7.10 -38.29
C ARG A 14 15.06 5.68 -38.86
N THR A 15 16.15 4.94 -39.02
CA THR A 15 16.13 3.58 -39.60
C THR A 15 16.18 2.45 -38.56
N TYR A 16 16.13 2.73 -37.26
CA TYR A 16 16.24 1.68 -36.24
C TYR A 16 14.89 1.07 -35.78
N LEU A 17 13.75 1.72 -36.02
CA LEU A 17 12.45 1.27 -35.47
C LEU A 17 11.51 0.59 -36.49
N ARG A 18 12.04 -0.01 -37.56
CA ARG A 18 11.23 -0.78 -38.52
C ARG A 18 11.50 -2.28 -38.56
N ALA A 19 12.25 -2.81 -37.60
CA ALA A 19 12.68 -4.21 -37.60
C ALA A 19 12.38 -4.96 -36.29
N THR A 20 11.19 -4.77 -35.72
CA THR A 20 10.64 -5.69 -34.69
C THR A 20 9.11 -5.72 -34.71
N GLY A 21 8.51 -5.54 -35.88
CA GLY A 21 7.09 -5.78 -36.12
C GLY A 21 6.90 -7.11 -36.85
N ALA A 22 6.93 -8.23 -36.13
CA ALA A 22 6.34 -9.52 -36.52
C ALA A 22 6.60 -10.59 -35.44
N ALA A 23 5.65 -10.76 -34.52
CA ALA A 23 5.39 -12.06 -33.91
C ALA A 23 3.92 -12.41 -34.15
N ALA A 24 3.72 -13.62 -34.65
CA ALA A 24 2.55 -14.07 -35.36
C ALA A 24 1.34 -14.37 -34.44
N LEU A 25 0.14 -14.23 -34.99
CA LEU A 25 -1.08 -14.86 -34.51
C LEU A 25 -0.89 -16.39 -34.50
N GLY A 26 -0.47 -16.93 -33.36
CA GLY A 26 -0.37 -18.36 -33.10
C GLY A 26 -1.46 -18.79 -32.12
N ALA A 27 -2.58 -19.28 -32.66
CA ALA A 27 -3.55 -20.04 -31.86
C ALA A 27 -2.90 -21.39 -31.48
N ALA A 28 -2.26 -21.42 -30.32
CA ALA A 28 -1.80 -22.64 -29.66
C ALA A 28 -2.52 -22.73 -28.30
N GLY A 29 -3.22 -23.85 -28.08
CA GLY A 29 -4.10 -24.03 -26.92
C GLY A 29 -3.34 -23.95 -25.59
N LEU A 30 -3.80 -23.08 -24.70
CA LEU A 30 -3.37 -23.03 -23.31
C LEU A 30 -4.21 -24.02 -22.49
N ALA A 31 -3.81 -25.28 -22.53
CA ALA A 31 -4.17 -26.20 -21.47
C ALA A 31 -3.34 -25.81 -20.22
N GLY A 32 -3.98 -25.22 -19.20
CA GLY A 32 -3.52 -25.30 -17.81
C GLY A 32 -2.38 -24.39 -17.34
N CYS A 33 -2.22 -23.19 -17.91
CA CYS A 33 -1.45 -22.13 -17.23
C CYS A 33 -2.44 -21.19 -16.53
N VAL A 34 -2.84 -21.50 -15.30
CA VAL A 34 -3.28 -20.46 -14.36
C VAL A 34 -2.00 -19.72 -13.96
N GLY A 35 -1.45 -18.94 -14.90
CA GLY A 35 -0.46 -17.93 -14.56
C GLY A 35 -1.15 -17.00 -13.60
N ARG A 36 -0.58 -16.84 -12.41
CA ARG A 36 -1.06 -15.90 -11.41
C ARG A 36 -0.91 -14.51 -12.03
N ALA A 37 -1.97 -14.02 -12.67
CA ALA A 37 -2.02 -12.68 -13.22
C ALA A 37 -1.67 -11.70 -12.09
N THR A 38 -0.84 -10.70 -12.40
CA THR A 38 -0.42 -9.68 -11.44
C THR A 38 -0.83 -8.29 -11.93
N GLY A 39 -1.07 -7.41 -10.96
CA GLY A 39 -1.24 -5.98 -11.14
C GLY A 39 -0.39 -5.23 -10.13
N THR A 40 -0.24 -3.92 -10.33
CA THR A 40 0.51 -3.06 -9.42
C THR A 40 -0.45 -2.41 -8.43
N LEU A 41 -0.16 -2.50 -7.14
CA LEU A 41 -0.79 -1.68 -6.11
C LEU A 41 0.19 -0.58 -5.70
N ALA A 42 -0.26 0.67 -5.77
CA ALA A 42 0.44 1.82 -5.25
C ALA A 42 -0.34 2.37 -4.05
N THR A 43 0.23 2.24 -2.87
CA THR A 43 -0.37 2.68 -1.62
C THR A 43 0.14 4.06 -1.28
N ARG A 44 -0.78 5.03 -1.19
CA ARG A 44 -0.49 6.42 -0.85
C ARG A 44 -1.16 6.78 0.46
N VAL A 45 -0.64 7.83 1.09
CA VAL A 45 -1.23 8.43 2.29
C VAL A 45 -1.48 9.92 2.09
N THR A 46 -2.49 10.44 2.80
CA THR A 46 -2.85 11.86 2.84
C THR A 46 -3.45 12.23 4.21
N ASP A 47 -3.74 13.52 4.40
CA ASP A 47 -4.36 14.05 5.61
C ASP A 47 -5.70 14.74 5.31
N GLN A 48 -6.68 14.48 6.18
CA GLN A 48 -7.94 15.21 6.22
C GLN A 48 -7.81 16.34 7.25
N PRO A 49 -8.25 17.57 6.91
CA PRO A 49 -8.40 18.63 7.91
C PRO A 49 -9.28 18.18 9.08
N ALA A 50 -8.64 17.96 10.22
CA ALA A 50 -9.23 17.75 11.54
C ALA A 50 -8.51 18.66 12.54
N ASP A 51 -7.88 18.09 13.58
CA ASP A 51 -7.04 18.84 14.53
C ASP A 51 -5.57 18.93 14.06
N ILE A 52 -5.29 18.61 12.79
CA ILE A 52 -3.94 18.65 12.20
C ILE A 52 -3.31 20.06 12.29
N GLY A 53 -4.13 21.11 12.32
CA GLY A 53 -3.68 22.50 12.43
C GLY A 53 -3.01 22.85 13.76
N ASP A 54 -3.09 21.97 14.77
CA ASP A 54 -2.40 22.15 16.05
C ASP A 54 -0.92 21.73 15.97
N PHE A 55 -0.54 20.99 14.93
CA PHE A 55 0.80 20.41 14.74
C PHE A 55 1.71 21.30 13.87
N GLU A 56 2.97 21.40 14.28
CA GLU A 56 4.07 21.83 13.43
C GLU A 56 4.55 20.67 12.52
N SER A 57 4.57 19.45 13.07
CA SER A 57 4.87 18.21 12.34
C SER A 57 4.06 17.05 12.94
N LEU A 58 3.61 16.12 12.12
CA LEU A 58 3.00 14.87 12.57
C LEU A 58 3.47 13.72 11.68
N VAL A 59 4.54 13.06 12.11
CA VAL A 59 5.18 11.99 11.36
C VAL A 59 4.55 10.66 11.74
N VAL A 60 4.02 9.94 10.76
CA VAL A 60 3.54 8.56 10.91
C VAL A 60 4.55 7.59 10.32
N THR A 61 4.81 6.49 11.03
CA THR A 61 5.72 5.42 10.59
C THR A 61 4.91 4.19 10.20
N VAL A 62 5.06 3.73 8.96
CA VAL A 62 4.33 2.58 8.40
C VAL A 62 5.31 1.46 8.08
N GLU A 63 5.03 0.25 8.56
CA GLU A 63 5.90 -0.93 8.43
C GLU A 63 5.46 -1.89 7.33
N GLY A 64 4.18 -1.87 6.98
CA GLY A 64 3.61 -2.76 5.98
C GLY A 64 2.11 -2.59 5.85
N PHE A 65 1.49 -3.54 5.15
CA PHE A 65 0.02 -3.62 5.07
C PHE A 65 -0.49 -5.05 4.98
N TRP A 66 -1.75 -5.23 5.36
CA TRP A 66 -2.48 -6.49 5.22
C TRP A 66 -3.51 -6.39 4.10
N LEU A 67 -3.63 -7.46 3.29
CA LEU A 67 -4.72 -7.64 2.33
C LEU A 67 -5.35 -9.03 2.50
N GLY A 68 -6.68 -9.12 2.42
CA GLY A 68 -7.39 -10.39 2.43
C GLY A 68 -8.34 -10.53 1.25
N PRO A 69 -8.66 -11.77 0.81
CA PRO A 69 -9.72 -11.99 -0.17
C PRO A 69 -11.09 -11.57 0.40
N GLU A 70 -12.08 -11.41 -0.49
CA GLU A 70 -13.48 -11.22 -0.07
C GLU A 70 -13.90 -12.30 0.95
N GLY A 71 -14.37 -11.86 2.12
CA GLY A 71 -14.78 -12.73 3.22
C GLY A 71 -13.73 -12.92 4.32
N ALA A 72 -12.51 -12.42 4.15
CA ALA A 72 -11.63 -12.15 5.29
C ALA A 72 -12.28 -11.03 6.12
N GLU A 73 -12.49 -11.27 7.42
CA GLU A 73 -13.00 -10.24 8.33
C GLU A 73 -11.79 -9.57 8.99
N PRO A 74 -11.76 -8.23 9.14
CA PRO A 74 -10.72 -7.58 9.92
C PRO A 74 -11.00 -7.77 11.42
N GLU A 75 -9.96 -8.06 12.20
CA GLU A 75 -10.02 -8.03 13.67
C GLU A 75 -10.18 -6.56 14.10
N SER A 76 -11.42 -6.09 14.23
CA SER A 76 -11.74 -4.72 14.67
C SER A 76 -11.87 -4.70 16.20
N ASP A 77 -10.84 -4.22 16.90
CA ASP A 77 -10.79 -4.13 18.37
C ASP A 77 -11.57 -2.89 18.88
N GLU A 78 -12.83 -2.73 18.49
CA GLU A 78 -13.73 -1.69 19.00
C GLU A 78 -14.27 -2.07 20.40
N SER A 79 -13.39 -2.29 21.37
CA SER A 79 -13.78 -2.58 22.76
C SER A 79 -13.69 -1.34 23.65
N ASP A 80 -14.53 -0.34 23.38
CA ASP A 80 -14.94 0.64 24.40
C ASP A 80 -16.25 0.15 25.04
N GLY A 81 -16.12 -0.91 25.85
CA GLY A 81 -17.21 -1.56 26.59
C GLY A 81 -16.92 -1.63 28.09
N ASP A 82 -17.13 -0.52 28.78
CA ASP A 82 -17.19 -0.42 30.25
C ASP A 82 -18.21 -1.44 30.81
N GLY A 83 -17.78 -2.45 31.57
CA GLY A 83 -18.73 -3.50 32.00
C GLY A 83 -18.24 -4.72 32.76
N ASN A 84 -17.60 -4.52 33.92
CA ASN A 84 -17.68 -5.39 35.10
C ASN A 84 -16.98 -6.77 35.08
N GLU A 85 -15.82 -6.78 35.73
CA GLU A 85 -15.16 -7.89 36.44
C GLU A 85 -16.15 -8.90 37.06
N THR A 86 -16.13 -10.15 36.60
CA THR A 86 -16.41 -11.31 37.45
C THR A 86 -15.48 -12.44 37.07
N ALA A 87 -14.52 -12.71 37.96
CA ALA A 87 -13.68 -13.89 37.95
C ALA A 87 -14.52 -15.18 37.96
N ALA A 88 -14.10 -16.15 37.15
CA ALA A 88 -14.48 -17.54 37.32
C ALA A 88 -13.27 -18.43 36.98
N ASP A 89 -12.68 -18.98 38.04
CA ASP A 89 -11.79 -20.14 38.03
C ASP A 89 -12.40 -21.29 37.21
N GLY A 90 -11.56 -21.94 36.40
CA GLY A 90 -11.89 -23.14 35.63
C GLY A 90 -10.62 -23.96 35.32
N ASP A 91 -10.25 -24.79 36.29
CA ASP A 91 -9.38 -25.96 36.22
C ASP A 91 -9.72 -26.87 35.02
N ASP A 92 -8.71 -27.44 34.34
CA ASP A 92 -8.61 -28.89 34.03
C ASP A 92 -7.60 -29.20 32.90
N GLY A 93 -6.76 -30.21 33.18
CA GLY A 93 -6.63 -31.36 32.26
C GLY A 93 -5.50 -31.36 31.23
N ALA A 94 -4.40 -32.01 31.59
CA ALA A 94 -3.46 -32.59 30.64
C ALA A 94 -4.10 -33.73 29.82
N ASP A 95 -3.82 -33.80 28.52
CA ASP A 95 -3.79 -35.07 27.80
C ASP A 95 -2.78 -35.03 26.64
N ASP A 96 -2.09 -36.15 26.49
CA ASP A 96 -0.87 -36.39 25.74
C ASP A 96 -1.19 -37.60 24.86
N THR A 97 -1.22 -37.46 23.53
CA THR A 97 -1.18 -38.63 22.63
C THR A 97 -0.60 -38.25 21.27
N ALA A 98 0.59 -38.80 21.01
CA ALA A 98 1.24 -38.92 19.72
C ALA A 98 0.46 -39.82 18.75
N ASP A 99 0.56 -39.58 17.44
CA ASP A 99 1.16 -40.47 16.42
C ASP A 99 0.76 -40.03 15.01
N GLY A 100 1.71 -40.10 14.05
CA GLY A 100 1.37 -40.55 12.71
C GLY A 100 1.52 -39.60 11.52
N ASN A 101 2.73 -39.62 10.96
CA ASN A 101 3.03 -39.74 9.53
C ASN A 101 3.32 -38.48 8.69
N GLU A 102 4.53 -38.49 8.14
CA GLU A 102 5.11 -37.50 7.25
C GLU A 102 4.57 -37.60 5.82
N THR A 103 4.28 -36.45 5.23
CA THR A 103 4.57 -36.18 3.81
C THR A 103 4.97 -34.72 3.71
N VAL A 104 6.27 -34.51 3.49
CA VAL A 104 6.85 -33.22 3.10
C VAL A 104 6.47 -32.98 1.63
N ASP A 105 5.55 -32.05 1.39
CA ASP A 105 5.43 -31.35 0.12
C ASP A 105 5.75 -29.88 0.40
N GLY A 106 6.99 -29.50 0.06
CA GLY A 106 7.52 -28.17 0.29
C GLY A 106 6.79 -27.13 -0.55
N ASN A 107 6.10 -26.23 0.14
CA ASN A 107 6.01 -24.83 -0.23
C ASN A 107 6.26 -24.02 1.04
N GLU A 108 7.53 -23.74 1.31
CA GLU A 108 7.94 -22.78 2.33
C GLU A 108 7.55 -21.38 1.83
N THR A 109 6.34 -20.97 2.22
CA THR A 109 6.09 -19.60 2.60
C THR A 109 5.67 -19.69 4.07
N ASP A 110 6.66 -19.70 4.96
CA ASP A 110 6.48 -19.32 6.36
C ASP A 110 6.04 -17.85 6.35
N GLY A 111 4.76 -17.63 6.11
CA GLY A 111 4.07 -16.45 6.62
C GLY A 111 3.29 -16.97 7.81
N GLU A 112 3.65 -16.50 9.00
CA GLU A 112 2.87 -16.74 10.22
C GLU A 112 1.39 -16.59 9.89
N ASP A 113 0.59 -17.65 10.12
CA ASP A 113 -0.84 -17.73 9.80
C ASP A 113 -1.52 -16.39 10.15
N ALA A 114 -1.73 -15.58 9.13
CA ALA A 114 -2.53 -14.38 9.26
C ALA A 114 -3.90 -14.84 9.78
N PRO A 115 -4.39 -14.29 10.90
CA PRO A 115 -5.77 -14.56 11.28
C PRO A 115 -6.66 -14.17 10.09
N ASP A 116 -7.56 -15.08 9.72
CA ASP A 116 -8.63 -14.87 8.73
C ASP A 116 -8.26 -14.89 7.23
N GLY A 117 -7.11 -15.45 6.85
CA GLY A 117 -6.77 -15.65 5.42
C GLY A 117 -6.29 -14.39 4.71
N ARG A 118 -5.89 -13.38 5.49
CA ARG A 118 -5.16 -12.19 5.03
C ARG A 118 -3.71 -12.56 4.67
N GLU A 119 -3.00 -11.73 3.95
CA GLU A 119 -1.55 -11.84 3.67
C GLU A 119 -0.90 -10.52 4.11
N TYR A 120 0.18 -10.62 4.88
CA TYR A 120 0.96 -9.46 5.30
C TYR A 120 2.04 -9.14 4.26
N PHE A 121 2.19 -7.86 3.98
CA PHE A 121 3.16 -7.32 3.03
C PHE A 121 4.04 -6.32 3.78
N GLU A 122 5.13 -6.82 4.36
CA GLU A 122 6.15 -6.00 5.00
C GLU A 122 6.88 -5.11 3.96
N PHE A 123 7.31 -3.94 4.39
CA PHE A 123 8.17 -3.05 3.62
C PHE A 123 9.65 -3.42 3.81
N ASP A 124 10.46 -3.18 2.79
CA ASP A 124 11.92 -3.38 2.92
C ASP A 124 12.50 -2.47 4.03
N GLU A 125 11.93 -1.28 4.17
CA GLU A 125 12.24 -0.30 5.20
C GLU A 125 10.95 0.41 5.62
N ALA A 126 10.80 0.70 6.92
CA ALA A 126 9.68 1.49 7.41
C ALA A 126 9.65 2.87 6.73
N GLN A 127 8.44 3.33 6.41
CA GLN A 127 8.23 4.54 5.64
C GLN A 127 7.60 5.62 6.53
N GLU A 128 8.18 6.81 6.50
CA GLU A 128 7.72 7.96 7.26
C GLU A 128 6.96 8.95 6.37
N ALA A 129 5.86 9.49 6.87
CA ALA A 129 5.11 10.55 6.22
C ALA A 129 4.70 11.63 7.22
N ASP A 130 5.04 12.89 6.94
CA ASP A 130 4.57 14.02 7.73
C ASP A 130 3.20 14.48 7.23
N LEU A 131 2.15 14.17 7.99
CA LEU A 131 0.76 14.51 7.64
C LEU A 131 0.52 16.01 7.50
N VAL A 132 1.31 16.84 8.20
CA VAL A 132 1.22 18.31 8.07
C VAL A 132 1.61 18.75 6.66
N GLU A 133 2.56 18.06 6.02
CA GLU A 133 3.00 18.32 4.65
C GLU A 133 2.01 17.79 3.59
N LEU A 134 1.10 16.90 3.97
CA LEU A 134 0.13 16.26 3.07
C LEU A 134 -1.24 16.94 3.04
N GLN A 135 -1.36 18.09 3.69
CA GLN A 135 -2.58 18.89 3.66
C GLN A 135 -2.90 19.42 2.25
N ASN A 136 -4.17 19.75 2.03
CA ASN A 136 -4.68 20.34 0.78
C ASN A 136 -4.67 19.40 -0.44
N GLY A 137 -4.77 18.09 -0.22
CA GLY A 137 -4.86 17.09 -1.27
C GLY A 137 -3.49 16.62 -1.80
N GLU A 138 -2.41 16.98 -1.10
CA GLU A 138 -1.10 16.40 -1.37
C GLU A 138 -1.07 14.95 -0.86
N THR A 139 -0.34 14.09 -1.56
CA THR A 139 -0.26 12.66 -1.22
C THR A 139 1.18 12.16 -1.30
N GLN A 140 1.55 11.25 -0.42
CA GLN A 140 2.85 10.59 -0.44
C GLN A 140 2.69 9.11 -0.79
N LEU A 141 3.55 8.62 -1.70
CA LEU A 141 3.67 7.19 -1.98
C LEU A 141 4.43 6.53 -0.82
N ILE A 142 3.83 5.49 -0.23
CA ILE A 142 4.43 4.72 0.86
C ILE A 142 4.94 3.38 0.34
N ASP A 143 4.17 2.72 -0.53
CA ASP A 143 4.61 1.46 -1.13
C ASP A 143 4.08 1.32 -2.55
N GLU A 144 4.84 0.62 -3.38
CA GLU A 144 4.40 0.18 -4.69
C GLU A 144 4.96 -1.21 -4.99
N ARG A 145 4.07 -2.17 -5.25
CA ARG A 145 4.48 -3.55 -5.54
C ARG A 145 3.52 -4.29 -6.47
N GLU A 146 4.04 -5.35 -7.08
CA GLU A 146 3.25 -6.28 -7.89
C GLU A 146 2.57 -7.32 -6.99
N LEU A 147 1.25 -7.43 -7.11
CA LEU A 147 0.41 -8.34 -6.33
C LEU A 147 -0.48 -9.19 -7.23
N ARG A 148 -1.02 -10.27 -6.68
CA ARG A 148 -1.97 -11.12 -7.40
C ARG A 148 -3.22 -10.31 -7.72
N THR A 149 -3.78 -10.53 -8.91
CA THR A 149 -5.07 -9.93 -9.26
C THR A 149 -6.19 -10.48 -8.38
N GLY A 150 -7.13 -9.62 -8.00
CA GLY A 150 -8.26 -10.00 -7.16
C GLY A 150 -9.05 -8.78 -6.68
N GLU A 151 -10.22 -9.05 -6.10
CA GLU A 151 -11.02 -8.07 -5.37
C GLU A 151 -10.67 -8.15 -3.89
N TYR A 152 -10.44 -6.98 -3.30
CA TYR A 152 -10.02 -6.81 -1.92
C TYR A 152 -11.04 -5.90 -1.23
N PRO A 153 -11.65 -6.33 -0.11
CA PRO A 153 -12.71 -5.57 0.55
C PRO A 153 -12.19 -4.35 1.34
N TYR A 154 -10.92 -4.36 1.74
CA TYR A 154 -10.25 -3.31 2.51
C TYR A 154 -8.73 -3.43 2.39
N LEU A 155 -8.03 -2.40 2.86
CA LEU A 155 -6.59 -2.38 3.10
C LEU A 155 -6.35 -2.04 4.57
N GLN A 156 -5.40 -2.71 5.24
CA GLN A 156 -5.01 -2.33 6.60
C GLN A 156 -3.54 -1.90 6.61
N LEU A 157 -3.27 -0.69 7.07
CA LEU A 157 -1.90 -0.19 7.24
C LEU A 157 -1.38 -0.55 8.63
N ASP A 158 -0.20 -1.15 8.69
CA ASP A 158 0.50 -1.40 9.94
C ASP A 158 1.32 -0.15 10.30
N VAL A 159 0.77 0.66 11.20
CA VAL A 159 1.37 1.91 11.66
C VAL A 159 2.00 1.64 13.02
N SER A 160 3.31 1.80 13.13
CA SER A 160 4.04 1.50 14.35
C SER A 160 4.19 2.68 15.30
N SER A 161 4.22 3.91 14.76
CA SER A 161 4.26 5.13 15.57
C SER A 161 3.58 6.33 14.89
N ALA A 162 3.19 7.30 15.72
CA ALA A 162 2.77 8.63 15.31
C ALA A 162 3.41 9.66 16.25
N ASP A 163 4.35 10.43 15.73
CA ASP A 163 5.19 11.36 16.49
C ASP A 163 4.84 12.80 16.10
N GLY A 164 4.24 13.54 17.05
CA GLY A 164 3.72 14.88 16.81
C GLY A 164 4.46 15.97 17.56
N THR A 165 4.78 17.06 16.88
CA THR A 165 5.24 18.33 17.49
C THR A 165 4.14 19.36 17.31
N LEU A 166 3.72 20.03 18.37
CA LEU A 166 2.72 21.10 18.32
C LEU A 166 3.32 22.42 17.82
N THR A 167 2.46 23.32 17.37
CA THR A 167 2.82 24.68 16.91
C THR A 167 3.48 25.57 17.97
N ASP A 168 3.40 25.21 19.26
CA ASP A 168 4.13 25.87 20.35
C ASP A 168 5.53 25.26 20.61
N GLY A 169 5.91 24.24 19.83
CA GLY A 169 7.16 23.51 19.90
C GLY A 169 7.20 22.40 20.96
N SER A 170 6.08 22.07 21.62
CA SER A 170 6.00 20.95 22.56
C SER A 170 5.63 19.63 21.88
N ASP A 171 6.09 18.51 22.44
CA ASP A 171 5.73 17.18 21.96
C ASP A 171 4.27 16.84 22.29
N ALA A 172 3.54 16.30 21.32
CA ALA A 172 2.20 15.76 21.47
C ALA A 172 2.24 14.23 21.58
N THR A 173 1.46 13.68 22.51
CA THR A 173 1.20 12.23 22.50
C THR A 173 0.06 11.93 21.55
N VAL A 174 0.35 11.15 20.50
CA VAL A 174 -0.62 10.68 19.51
C VAL A 174 -0.76 9.17 19.65
N ASP A 175 -1.95 8.74 20.03
CA ASP A 175 -2.28 7.32 20.18
C ASP A 175 -2.78 6.73 18.86
N LEU A 176 -2.52 5.44 18.67
CA LEU A 176 -3.16 4.61 17.64
C LEU A 176 -4.36 3.87 18.26
N PRO A 177 -5.43 3.61 17.50
CA PRO A 177 -6.57 2.84 17.98
C PRO A 177 -6.18 1.38 18.22
N GLY A 178 -6.10 1.00 19.50
CA GLY A 178 -5.76 -0.36 19.91
C GLY A 178 -4.31 -0.74 19.57
N ASN A 179 -4.05 -2.05 19.53
CA ASN A 179 -2.79 -2.62 19.03
C ASN A 179 -2.97 -3.24 17.63
N ALA A 180 -4.04 -2.85 16.92
CA ALA A 180 -4.43 -3.44 15.65
C ALA A 180 -4.06 -2.51 14.47
N PRO A 181 -3.79 -3.07 13.29
CA PRO A 181 -3.60 -2.29 12.07
C PRO A 181 -4.77 -1.36 11.75
N LEU A 182 -4.49 -0.21 11.13
CA LEU A 182 -5.49 0.77 10.77
C LEU A 182 -6.24 0.34 9.51
N THR A 183 -7.55 0.10 9.65
CA THR A 183 -8.37 -0.48 8.58
C THR A 183 -9.07 0.58 7.74
N PHE A 184 -8.91 0.48 6.42
CA PHE A 184 -9.54 1.33 5.41
C PHE A 184 -10.56 0.51 4.62
N ASN A 185 -11.84 0.65 5.00
CA ASN A 185 -12.96 -0.14 4.49
C ASN A 185 -13.46 0.34 3.11
N GLU A 186 -12.57 0.42 2.13
CA GLU A 186 -12.94 0.70 0.73
C GLU A 186 -12.56 -0.50 -0.15
N PRO A 187 -13.53 -1.11 -0.85
CA PRO A 187 -13.24 -2.23 -1.72
C PRO A 187 -12.51 -1.75 -2.98
N PHE A 188 -11.51 -2.51 -3.41
CA PHE A 188 -10.74 -2.23 -4.63
C PHE A 188 -10.37 -3.52 -5.35
N GLU A 189 -9.88 -3.38 -6.59
CA GLU A 189 -9.53 -4.50 -7.44
C GLU A 189 -8.13 -4.28 -7.97
N ILE A 190 -7.27 -5.29 -7.82
CA ILE A 190 -5.97 -5.32 -8.50
C ILE A 190 -6.18 -6.00 -9.84
N ARG A 191 -6.05 -5.24 -10.92
CA ARG A 191 -6.26 -5.70 -12.30
C ARG A 191 -4.97 -6.10 -12.98
N GLU A 192 -5.06 -7.08 -13.87
CA GLU A 192 -3.90 -7.57 -14.62
C GLU A 192 -3.29 -6.45 -15.48
N ASN A 193 -1.97 -6.27 -15.41
CA ASN A 193 -1.22 -5.25 -16.17
C ASN A 193 -1.75 -3.81 -15.99
N ALA A 194 -2.34 -3.51 -14.83
CA ALA A 194 -2.82 -2.17 -14.49
C ALA A 194 -2.29 -1.72 -13.13
N ARG A 195 -2.28 -0.40 -12.92
CA ARG A 195 -1.94 0.20 -11.64
C ARG A 195 -3.19 0.60 -10.90
N THR A 196 -3.34 0.09 -9.69
CA THR A 196 -4.35 0.52 -8.73
C THR A 196 -3.68 1.42 -7.71
N THR A 197 -4.15 2.66 -7.58
CA THR A 197 -3.68 3.61 -6.57
C THR A 197 -4.71 3.66 -5.47
N PHE A 198 -4.31 3.27 -4.25
CA PHE A 198 -5.14 3.35 -3.05
C PHE A 198 -4.58 4.46 -2.16
N THR A 199 -5.34 5.54 -1.96
CA THR A 199 -4.94 6.65 -1.09
C THR A 199 -5.68 6.52 0.24
N ALA A 200 -4.92 6.27 1.30
CA ALA A 200 -5.38 6.17 2.68
C ALA A 200 -5.32 7.54 3.37
N ASP A 201 -6.42 7.96 3.97
CA ASP A 201 -6.53 9.27 4.61
C ASP A 201 -6.57 9.17 6.15
N PHE A 202 -5.77 9.99 6.81
CA PHE A 202 -5.65 10.06 8.26
C PHE A 202 -6.15 11.39 8.81
N ALA A 203 -6.61 11.36 10.06
CA ALA A 203 -6.91 12.56 10.81
C ALA A 203 -6.50 12.41 12.28
N PRO A 204 -5.70 13.32 12.85
CA PRO A 204 -5.56 13.42 14.29
C PRO A 204 -6.83 14.04 14.90
N VAL A 205 -7.29 13.46 16.00
CA VAL A 205 -8.45 13.95 16.75
C VAL A 205 -8.06 14.21 18.20
N LEU A 206 -8.23 15.45 18.66
CA LEU A 206 -7.96 15.85 20.04
C LEU A 206 -8.97 15.22 21.00
N ARG A 207 -8.45 14.55 22.03
CA ARG A 207 -9.24 13.93 23.11
C ARG A 207 -9.32 14.87 24.30
N GLY A 208 -10.35 14.68 25.15
CA GLY A 208 -10.57 15.50 26.34
C GLY A 208 -9.48 15.41 27.42
N ASN A 209 -8.49 14.53 27.27
CA ASN A 209 -7.32 14.39 28.15
C ASN A 209 -6.07 15.12 27.61
N GLY A 210 -6.19 15.85 26.50
CA GLY A 210 -5.08 16.57 25.86
C GLY A 210 -4.16 15.69 25.01
N ARG A 211 -4.53 14.43 24.75
CA ARG A 211 -3.85 13.54 23.81
C ARG A 211 -4.58 13.53 22.48
N TYR A 212 -3.91 13.13 21.42
CA TYR A 212 -4.54 12.95 20.11
C TYR A 212 -4.73 11.45 19.84
N LEU A 213 -5.73 11.12 19.03
CA LEU A 213 -5.93 9.79 18.48
C LEU A 213 -5.85 9.91 16.96
N LEU A 214 -4.91 9.19 16.34
CA LEU A 214 -4.85 9.08 14.89
C LEU A 214 -5.97 8.15 14.41
N ARG A 215 -6.77 8.56 13.44
CA ARG A 215 -7.85 7.73 12.91
C ARG A 215 -7.81 7.65 11.39
N PRO A 216 -8.16 6.50 10.80
CA PRO A 216 -8.51 6.45 9.38
C PRO A 216 -9.78 7.26 9.13
N VAL A 217 -9.85 7.91 7.96
CA VAL A 217 -10.97 8.74 7.53
C VAL A 217 -11.72 8.01 6.41
N PRO A 218 -12.88 7.38 6.71
CA PRO A 218 -13.57 6.56 5.72
C PRO A 218 -13.98 7.31 4.45
N SER A 219 -14.36 8.59 4.57
CA SER A 219 -14.74 9.42 3.42
C SER A 219 -13.56 9.96 2.63
N GLY A 220 -12.33 9.84 3.14
CA GLY A 220 -11.11 10.34 2.53
C GLY A 220 -10.36 9.29 1.71
N ILE A 221 -10.84 8.06 1.69
CA ILE A 221 -10.23 6.99 0.90
C ILE A 221 -10.53 7.23 -0.58
N GLU A 222 -9.49 7.22 -1.40
CA GLU A 222 -9.61 7.34 -2.86
C GLU A 222 -8.96 6.14 -3.55
N VAL A 223 -9.68 5.53 -4.49
CA VAL A 223 -9.16 4.45 -5.34
C VAL A 223 -9.18 4.90 -6.79
N ALA A 224 -8.00 4.96 -7.41
CA ALA A 224 -7.83 5.32 -8.82
C ALA A 224 -7.20 4.18 -9.60
N TYR A 225 -7.57 4.06 -10.87
CA TYR A 225 -7.06 3.03 -11.77
C TYR A 225 -6.39 3.68 -12.97
N GLY A 226 -5.13 3.35 -13.19
CA GLY A 226 -4.35 3.77 -14.35
C GLY A 226 -3.85 2.57 -15.15
N ASP A 227 -3.54 2.79 -16.42
CA ASP A 227 -2.84 1.79 -17.21
C ASP A 227 -1.37 1.73 -16.75
N ALA A 228 -0.74 0.56 -16.82
CA ALA A 228 0.66 0.39 -16.38
C ALA A 228 1.67 1.25 -17.17
N GLU A 229 1.26 1.84 -18.29
CA GLU A 229 2.13 2.60 -19.20
C GLU A 229 2.11 4.13 -18.98
N ASP A 230 1.27 4.66 -18.08
CA ASP A 230 1.12 6.12 -17.87
C ASP A 230 2.25 6.75 -17.02
N SER A 231 3.33 6.01 -16.73
CA SER A 231 4.57 6.60 -16.20
C SER A 231 5.39 7.23 -17.33
N SER A 232 4.84 8.27 -17.96
CA SER A 232 5.53 9.09 -18.95
C SER A 232 5.21 10.56 -18.69
N GLY A 233 6.19 11.28 -18.15
CA GLY A 233 6.06 12.61 -17.56
C GLY A 233 5.36 13.66 -18.42
N ASP A 234 4.54 14.44 -17.73
CA ASP A 234 3.92 15.65 -18.24
C ASP A 234 4.92 16.83 -18.18
N GLY A 235 5.00 17.62 -19.26
CA GLY A 235 5.20 19.06 -19.09
C GLY A 235 6.40 19.77 -19.73
N GLU A 236 6.83 19.49 -20.96
CA GLU A 236 7.62 20.49 -21.74
C GLU A 236 6.74 21.14 -22.82
N ASN A 237 5.93 22.13 -22.40
CA ASN A 237 5.23 23.03 -23.30
C ASN A 237 6.22 23.99 -23.98
N SER A 238 6.76 23.60 -25.13
CA SER A 238 7.42 24.52 -26.05
C SER A 238 6.36 25.28 -26.84
N SER A 239 6.01 26.48 -26.39
CA SER A 239 5.28 27.46 -27.20
C SER A 239 6.16 27.94 -28.35
N ASP A 240 6.05 27.27 -29.50
CA ASP A 240 6.61 27.72 -30.77
C ASP A 240 5.70 28.80 -31.37
N GLY A 241 5.97 30.06 -31.00
CA GLY A 241 5.34 31.23 -31.58
C GLY A 241 6.10 31.67 -32.83
N GLY A 242 5.65 31.21 -34.01
CA GLY A 242 6.16 31.67 -35.29
C GLY A 242 5.55 33.00 -35.76
N SER A 243 6.40 33.90 -36.28
CA SER A 243 6.30 34.60 -37.59
C SER A 243 7.28 35.77 -37.67
#